data_AF-A0A737H9M3-F1
#
_entry.id   AF-A0A737H9M3-F1
#
_cell.length_a   1.000
_cell.length_b   1.000
_cell.length_c   1.000
_cell.angle_alpha   90.00
_cell.angle_beta   90.00
_cell.angle_gamma   90.00
#
_symmetry.space_group_name_H-M   'P 1'
#
loop_
_entity.id
_entity.type
_entity.pdbx_description
1 polymer ?
#
loop_
_entity_poly.entity_id
_entity_poly.type
_entity_poly.pdbx_seq_one_letter_code
_entity_poly.pdbx_strand_id
1 'polypeptide(L)'
;MDFIKGLWRDLRARPVDTLVRWQEQRFLWLLMAVAMGGLIILAHSFFQIYLYMAPCEQCVYIRYAMFVMVIGGVIAAINPKNIVLKLIGCIAAFYGSIMGI
;
A
#
# COMPACT_ATOMS: atom_id res chain seq x y z
N MET A 1 21.35 10.84 1.37
CA MET A 1 21.57 10.07 2.62
C MET A 1 21.22 10.87 3.88
N ASP A 2 21.33 12.19 3.87
CA ASP A 2 21.02 13.03 5.05
C ASP A 2 19.52 13.05 5.41
N PHE A 3 18.65 12.97 4.42
CA PHE A 3 17.20 12.85 4.62
C PHE A 3 16.81 11.60 5.44
N ILE A 4 17.44 10.46 5.16
CA ILE A 4 17.15 9.18 5.85
C ILE A 4 17.67 9.21 7.29
N LYS A 5 18.87 9.77 7.53
CA LYS A 5 19.42 9.94 8.88
C LYS A 5 18.57 10.89 9.73
N GLY A 6 18.04 11.95 9.14
CA GLY A 6 17.08 12.85 9.79
C GLY A 6 15.77 12.14 10.18
N LEU A 7 15.17 11.39 9.24
CA LEU A 7 13.97 10.59 9.47
C LEU A 7 14.13 9.61 10.65
N TRP A 8 15.29 8.93 10.72
CA TRP A 8 15.59 7.96 11.78
C TRP A 8 15.75 8.60 13.17
N ARG A 9 16.29 9.82 13.22
CA ARG A 9 16.48 10.56 14.47
C ARG A 9 15.14 11.08 15.01
N ASP A 10 14.27 11.56 14.12
CA ASP A 10 12.93 12.05 14.47
C ASP A 10 11.99 10.92 14.93
N LEU A 11 12.07 9.75 14.28
CA LEU A 11 11.37 8.53 14.70
C LEU A 11 11.72 8.12 16.15
N ARG A 12 13.01 8.19 16.50
CA ARG A 12 13.48 7.81 17.84
C ARG A 12 13.08 8.82 18.93
N ALA A 13 12.96 10.10 18.58
CA ALA A 13 12.64 11.15 19.53
C ALA A 13 11.13 11.27 19.80
N ARG A 14 10.30 11.24 18.75
CA ARG A 14 8.83 11.36 18.84
C ARG A 14 8.15 10.43 17.84
N PRO A 15 7.96 9.14 18.18
CA PRO A 15 7.50 8.15 17.22
C PRO A 15 6.10 8.44 16.69
N VAL A 16 5.16 8.81 17.57
CA VAL A 16 3.75 9.00 17.19
C VAL A 16 3.56 10.24 16.32
N ASP A 17 4.10 11.39 16.72
CA ASP A 17 4.00 12.64 15.95
C ASP A 17 4.64 12.52 14.56
N THR A 18 5.76 11.81 14.49
CA THR A 18 6.49 11.60 13.22
C THR A 18 5.69 10.69 12.28
N LEU A 19 5.06 9.62 12.79
CA LEU A 19 4.18 8.76 12.01
C LEU A 19 2.95 9.50 11.49
N VAL A 20 2.32 10.34 12.32
CA VAL A 20 1.17 11.15 11.89
C VAL A 20 1.58 12.10 10.77
N ARG A 21 2.71 12.81 10.91
CA ARG A 21 3.27 13.68 9.86
C ARG A 21 3.55 12.93 8.57
N TRP A 22 4.08 11.72 8.64
CA TRP A 22 4.35 10.91 7.44
C TRP A 22 3.05 10.44 6.79
N GLN A 23 2.05 10.06 7.59
CA GLN A 23 0.76 9.62 7.06
C GLN A 23 -0.05 10.77 6.44
N GLU A 24 0.22 12.03 6.83
CA GLU A 24 -0.31 13.23 6.16
C GLU A 24 0.38 13.52 4.81
N GLN A 25 1.55 12.94 4.54
CA GLN A 25 2.19 13.07 3.24
C GLN A 25 1.58 12.10 2.23
N ARG A 26 1.14 12.66 1.09
CA ARG A 26 0.65 11.88 -0.07
C ARG A 26 1.66 10.84 -0.57
N PHE A 27 2.95 11.11 -0.34
CA PHE A 27 4.04 10.26 -0.81
C PHE A 27 3.93 8.82 -0.30
N LEU A 28 3.61 8.61 0.98
CA LEU A 28 3.52 7.24 1.53
C LEU A 28 2.36 6.45 0.93
N TRP A 29 1.20 7.11 0.72
CA TRP A 29 0.03 6.48 0.11
C TRP A 29 0.25 6.14 -1.37
N LEU A 30 0.91 7.04 -2.12
CA LEU A 30 1.30 6.78 -3.50
C LEU A 30 2.36 5.67 -3.60
N LEU A 31 3.34 5.66 -2.69
CA LEU A 31 4.36 4.60 -2.62
C LEU A 31 3.69 3.23 -2.41
N MET A 32 2.73 3.16 -1.49
CA MET A 32 1.96 1.93 -1.24
C MET A 32 1.18 1.51 -2.48
N ALA A 33 0.44 2.43 -3.13
CA ALA A 33 -0.33 2.13 -4.33
C ALA A 33 0.55 1.65 -5.49
N VAL A 34 1.72 2.28 -5.70
CA VAL A 34 2.67 1.90 -6.75
C VAL A 34 3.30 0.54 -6.46
N ALA A 35 3.71 0.28 -5.21
CA ALA A 35 4.30 -1.00 -4.84
C ALA A 35 3.31 -2.16 -5.04
N MET A 36 2.08 -2.01 -4.55
CA MET A 36 1.03 -3.03 -4.69
C MET A 36 0.61 -3.22 -6.15
N GLY A 37 0.45 -2.13 -6.92
CA GLY A 37 0.16 -2.20 -8.35
C GLY A 37 1.28 -2.86 -9.14
N GLY A 38 2.54 -2.56 -8.80
CA GLY A 38 3.72 -3.19 -9.38
C GLY A 38 3.75 -4.70 -9.14
N LEU A 39 3.40 -5.16 -7.93
CA LEU A 39 3.31 -6.58 -7.61
C LEU A 39 2.22 -7.30 -8.43
N ILE A 40 1.07 -6.65 -8.67
CA ILE A 40 0.01 -7.21 -9.52
C ILE A 40 0.51 -7.40 -10.96
N ILE A 41 1.16 -6.37 -11.51
CA ILE A 41 1.69 -6.41 -12.89
C ILE A 41 2.77 -7.48 -13.00
N LEU A 42 3.70 -7.53 -12.03
CA LEU A 42 4.73 -8.55 -11.99
C LEU A 42 4.10 -9.94 -11.92
N ALA A 43 3.09 -10.15 -11.08
CA ALA A 43 2.43 -11.43 -10.96
C ALA A 43 1.71 -11.85 -12.25
N HIS A 44 1.07 -10.92 -12.97
CA HIS A 44 0.39 -11.21 -14.23
C HIS A 44 1.40 -11.46 -15.37
N SER A 45 2.34 -10.54 -15.58
CA SER A 45 3.30 -10.60 -16.68
C SER A 45 4.34 -11.72 -16.51
N PHE A 46 4.82 -11.96 -15.30
CA PHE A 46 5.82 -13.00 -15.07
C PHE A 46 5.19 -14.40 -14.95
N PHE A 47 4.17 -14.58 -14.10
CA PHE A 47 3.65 -15.94 -13.88
C PHE A 47 2.72 -16.43 -14.99
N GLN A 48 1.92 -15.57 -15.61
CA GLN A 48 0.95 -16.01 -16.62
C GLN A 48 1.50 -15.90 -18.05
N ILE A 49 2.20 -14.81 -18.39
CA ILE A 49 2.70 -14.62 -19.77
C ILE A 49 4.04 -15.31 -19.99
N TYR A 50 4.95 -15.29 -19.01
CA TYR A 50 6.28 -15.88 -19.17
C TYR A 50 6.32 -17.37 -18.79
N LEU A 51 5.74 -17.74 -17.64
CA LEU A 51 5.76 -19.11 -17.11
C LEU A 51 4.56 -19.99 -17.53
N TYR A 52 3.53 -19.43 -18.17
CA TYR A 52 2.31 -20.14 -18.57
C TYR A 52 1.65 -20.97 -17.46
N MET A 53 1.74 -20.51 -16.21
CA MET A 53 1.21 -21.23 -15.06
C MET A 53 -0.28 -20.89 -14.88
N ALA A 54 -1.13 -21.91 -14.76
CA ALA A 54 -2.55 -21.72 -14.48
C ALA A 54 -2.76 -21.09 -13.09
N PRO A 55 -3.69 -20.14 -12.93
CA PRO A 55 -3.94 -19.51 -11.64
C PRO A 55 -4.70 -20.47 -10.71
N CYS A 56 -4.28 -20.52 -9.46
CA CYS A 56 -5.02 -21.17 -8.38
C CYS A 56 -6.13 -20.23 -7.85
N GLU A 57 -7.16 -20.77 -7.19
CA GLU A 57 -8.24 -19.96 -6.59
C GLU A 57 -7.70 -18.94 -5.56
N GLN A 58 -6.74 -19.37 -4.73
CA GLN A 58 -6.01 -18.53 -3.79
C GLN A 58 -5.26 -17.38 -4.48
N CYS A 59 -4.71 -17.66 -5.68
CA CYS A 59 -3.99 -16.69 -6.50
C CYS A 59 -4.93 -15.60 -7.04
N VAL A 60 -6.21 -15.90 -7.24
CA VAL A 60 -7.25 -14.93 -7.63
C VAL A 60 -7.62 -14.05 -6.44
N TYR A 61 -7.78 -14.63 -5.24
CA TYR A 61 -8.09 -13.88 -4.02
C TYR A 61 -6.99 -12.89 -3.65
N ILE A 62 -5.72 -13.29 -3.70
CA ILE A 62 -4.62 -12.38 -3.35
C ILE A 62 -4.48 -11.23 -4.36
N ARG A 63 -4.72 -11.46 -5.66
CA ARG A 63 -4.70 -10.39 -6.68
C ARG A 63 -5.84 -9.41 -6.48
N TYR A 64 -7.03 -9.91 -6.15
CA TYR A 64 -8.17 -9.07 -5.81
C TYR A 64 -7.88 -8.23 -4.56
N ALA A 65 -7.32 -8.83 -3.51
CA ALA A 65 -6.89 -8.14 -2.30
C ALA A 65 -5.88 -7.03 -2.59
N MET A 66 -4.84 -7.31 -3.40
CA MET A 66 -3.86 -6.32 -3.84
C MET A 66 -4.53 -5.17 -4.62
N PHE A 67 -5.51 -5.47 -5.47
CA PHE A 67 -6.24 -4.46 -6.23
C PHE A 67 -7.07 -3.54 -5.33
N VAL A 68 -7.75 -4.10 -4.32
CA VAL A 68 -8.48 -3.33 -3.31
C VAL A 68 -7.54 -2.43 -2.49
N MET A 69 -6.34 -2.93 -2.14
CA MET A 69 -5.31 -2.13 -1.47
C MET A 69 -4.80 -0.97 -2.33
N VAL A 70 -4.63 -1.16 -3.65
CA VAL A 70 -4.27 -0.09 -4.59
C VAL A 70 -5.34 0.99 -4.61
N ILE A 71 -6.62 0.60 -4.73
CA ILE A 71 -7.75 1.54 -4.71
C ILE A 71 -7.80 2.30 -3.38
N GLY A 72 -7.65 1.61 -2.25
CA GLY A 72 -7.59 2.23 -0.93
C GLY A 72 -6.44 3.24 -0.79
N GLY A 73 -5.27 2.90 -1.34
CA GLY A 73 -4.10 3.79 -1.40
C GLY A 73 -4.33 5.03 -2.25
N VAL A 74 -4.96 4.88 -3.42
CA VAL A 74 -5.31 6.01 -4.31
C VAL A 74 -6.35 6.92 -3.65
N ILE A 75 -7.39 6.36 -3.03
CA ILE A 75 -8.44 7.14 -2.34
C ILE A 75 -7.82 7.97 -1.21
N ALA A 76 -6.97 7.38 -0.37
CA ALA A 76 -6.31 8.09 0.71
C ALA A 76 -5.27 9.12 0.22
N ALA A 77 -4.68 8.93 -0.98
CA ALA A 77 -3.75 9.87 -1.58
C ALA A 77 -4.41 11.18 -2.06
N ILE A 78 -5.71 11.17 -2.41
CA ILE A 78 -6.43 12.36 -2.91
C ILE A 78 -6.43 13.48 -1.85
N ASN A 79 -6.83 13.16 -0.62
CA ASN A 79 -6.84 14.12 0.48
C ASN A 79 -6.41 13.48 1.81
N PRO A 80 -5.09 13.41 2.09
CA PRO A 80 -4.59 12.78 3.31
C PRO A 80 -4.87 13.60 4.58
N LYS A 81 -5.30 14.86 4.45
CA LYS A 81 -5.74 15.69 5.58
C LYS A 81 -7.15 15.35 6.05
N ASN A 82 -7.96 14.71 5.21
CA ASN A 82 -9.30 14.29 5.63
C ASN A 82 -9.23 12.93 6.34
N ILE A 83 -9.50 12.94 7.64
CA ILE A 83 -9.48 11.75 8.50
C ILE A 83 -10.41 10.65 7.96
N VAL A 84 -11.53 11.02 7.33
CA VAL A 84 -12.49 10.04 6.78
C VAL A 84 -11.89 9.27 5.61
N LEU A 85 -11.22 9.93 4.66
CA LEU A 85 -10.58 9.25 3.52
C LEU A 85 -9.38 8.41 3.98
N LYS A 86 -8.64 8.90 4.98
CA LYS A 86 -7.56 8.15 5.63
C LYS A 86 -8.09 6.85 6.26
N LEU A 87 -9.22 6.92 6.96
CA LEU A 87 -9.85 5.77 7.61
C LEU A 87 -10.37 4.77 6.58
N ILE A 88 -11.03 5.24 5.51
CA ILE A 88 -11.50 4.36 4.42
C ILE A 88 -10.33 3.64 3.76
N GLY A 89 -9.24 4.35 3.45
CA GLY A 89 -8.03 3.74 2.88
C GLY A 89 -7.38 2.73 3.84
N CYS A 90 -7.41 3.00 5.14
CA CYS A 90 -6.88 2.11 6.17
C CYS A 90 -7.74 0.83 6.31
N ILE A 91 -9.07 0.97 6.34
CA ILE A 91 -9.99 -0.17 6.35
C ILE A 91 -9.81 -1.02 5.09
N ALA A 92 -9.68 -0.39 3.91
CA ALA A 92 -9.41 -1.10 2.66
C ALA A 92 -8.07 -1.86 2.70
N ALA A 93 -7.04 -1.28 3.31
CA ALA A 93 -5.75 -1.94 3.49
C ALA A 93 -5.83 -3.16 4.44
N PHE A 94 -6.52 -3.01 5.58
CA PHE A 94 -6.75 -4.11 6.51
C PHE A 94 -7.62 -5.22 5.90
N TYR A 95 -8.69 -4.84 5.21
CA TYR A 95 -9.55 -5.78 4.50
C TYR A 95 -8.78 -6.56 3.43
N GLY A 96 -7.97 -5.87 2.63
CA GLY A 96 -7.09 -6.52 1.65
C GLY A 96 -6.06 -7.44 2.31
N SER A 97 -5.51 -7.07 3.46
CA SER A 97 -4.56 -7.93 4.19
C SER A 97 -5.23 -9.21 4.74
N ILE A 98 -6.47 -9.12 5.22
CA ILE A 98 -7.21 -10.28 5.76
C ILE A 98 -7.63 -11.22 4.63
N MET A 99 -8.14 -10.69 3.51
CA MET A 99 -8.55 -11.50 2.37
C MET A 99 -7.39 -12.09 1.56
N GLY A 100 -6.17 -11.58 1.77
CA GLY A 100 -4.96 -12.05 1.09
C GLY A 100 -4.19 -13.15 1.84
N ILE A 101 -4.57 -13.46 3.08
CA ILE A 101 -4.07 -14.59 3.90
C ILE A 101 -4.91 -15.82 3.61
#